data_AF-A0A832EU87-F1
#
_entry.id   AF-A0A832EU87-F1
#
_cell.length_a   1.000
_cell.length_b   1.000
_cell.length_c   1.000
_cell.angle_alpha   90.00
_cell.angle_beta   90.00
_cell.angle_gamma   90.00
#
_symmetry.space_group_name_H-M   'P 1'
#
loop_
_entity.id
_entity.type
_entity.pdbx_description
1 polymer ?
#
loop_
_entity_poly.entity_id
_entity_poly.type
_entity_poly.pdbx_seq_one_letter_code
_entity_poly.pdbx_strand_id
1 'polypeptide(L)'
;MKTSVALWLGGQVIVFAIWAFLMFRMLWMISRRAAAERKEQPSGEIGSRFTAFFGFFKDPETHRFRMRLLAVTILLFAVQFAGTFLSGPG
;
A
#
# COMPACT_ATOMS: atom_id res chain seq x y z
N MET A 1 -0.45 28.05 -18.05
CA MET A 1 -0.30 26.60 -18.32
C MET A 1 0.81 25.92 -17.50
N LYS A 2 2.04 26.45 -17.40
CA LYS A 2 3.14 25.75 -16.68
C LYS A 2 2.90 25.57 -15.17
N THR A 3 2.25 26.54 -14.52
CA THR A 3 1.97 26.52 -13.06
C THR A 3 0.87 25.54 -12.66
N SER A 4 -0.19 25.37 -13.47
CA SER A 4 -1.27 24.42 -13.18
C SER A 4 -0.80 22.96 -13.28
N VAL A 5 0.05 22.65 -14.25
CA VAL A 5 0.66 21.32 -14.41
C VAL A 5 1.63 21.02 -13.25
N ALA A 6 2.43 22.00 -12.84
CA ALA A 6 3.34 21.84 -11.70
C ALA A 6 2.59 21.58 -10.38
N LEU A 7 1.47 22.26 -10.13
CA LEU A 7 0.61 22.01 -8.97
C LEU A 7 -0.03 20.62 -9.01
N TRP A 8 -0.48 20.17 -10.19
CA TRP A 8 -1.04 18.83 -10.38
C TRP A 8 -0.01 17.73 -10.10
N LEU A 9 1.19 17.83 -10.68
CA LEU A 9 2.29 16.89 -10.46
C LEU A 9 2.76 16.91 -8.99
N GLY A 10 2.84 18.08 -8.37
CA GLY A 10 3.17 18.22 -6.96
C GLY A 10 2.16 17.51 -6.05
N GLY A 11 0.87 17.66 -6.35
CA GLY A 11 -0.20 16.93 -5.66
C GLY A 11 -0.07 15.41 -5.81
N GLN A 12 0.19 14.91 -7.02
CA GLN A 12 0.42 13.48 -7.26
C GLN A 12 1.61 12.93 -6.47
N VAL A 13 2.72 13.65 -6.42
CA VAL A 13 3.91 13.24 -5.65
C VAL A 13 3.59 13.13 -4.16
N ILE A 14 2.85 14.09 -3.60
CA ILE A 14 2.45 14.06 -2.18
C ILE A 14 1.54 12.86 -1.90
N VAL A 15 0.53 12.64 -2.74
CA VAL A 15 -0.39 11.50 -2.57
C VAL A 15 0.35 10.17 -2.71
N PHE A 16 1.26 10.07 -3.67
CA PHE A 16 2.12 8.88 -3.84
C PHE A 16 3.02 8.66 -2.63
N ALA A 17 3.62 9.70 -2.07
CA ALA A 17 4.45 9.60 -0.87
C ALA A 17 3.65 9.12 0.35
N ILE A 18 2.42 9.61 0.53
CA ILE A 18 1.51 9.16 1.60
C ILE A 18 1.18 7.69 1.42
N TRP A 19 0.87 7.25 0.20
CA TRP A 19 0.60 5.84 -0.09
C TRP A 19 1.81 4.95 0.13
N ALA A 20 2.99 5.35 -0.37
CA ALA A 20 4.23 4.62 -0.19
C ALA A 20 4.53 4.46 1.31
N PHE A 21 4.38 5.53 2.09
CA PHE A 21 4.53 5.48 3.55
C PHE A 21 3.56 4.49 4.20
N LEU A 22 2.28 4.49 3.82
CA LEU A 22 1.29 3.54 4.35
C LEU A 22 1.62 2.09 3.96
N MET A 23 2.09 1.88 2.73
CA MET A 23 2.48 0.56 2.22
C MET A 23 3.72 0.02 2.95
N PHE A 24 4.77 0.84 3.09
CA PHE A 24 5.97 0.49 3.86
C PHE A 24 5.66 0.27 5.34
N ARG A 25 4.78 1.09 5.95
CA ARG A 25 4.34 0.90 7.33
C ARG A 25 3.64 -0.45 7.51
N MET A 26 2.84 -0.86 6.53
CA MET A 26 2.17 -2.15 6.54
C MET A 26 3.17 -3.30 6.37
N LEU A 27 4.09 -3.21 5.41
CA LEU A 27 5.15 -4.20 5.20
C LEU A 27 6.04 -4.35 6.44
N TRP A 28 6.35 -3.25 7.13
CA TRP A 28 7.10 -3.28 8.38
C TRP A 28 6.32 -4.04 9.46
N MET A 29 5.03 -3.76 9.60
CA MET A 29 4.17 -4.42 10.58
C MET A 29 4.10 -5.93 10.33
N ILE A 30 3.94 -6.35 9.07
CA ILE A 30 3.96 -7.75 8.66
C ILE A 30 5.33 -8.38 8.94
N SER A 31 6.42 -7.71 8.55
CA SER A 31 7.79 -8.18 8.79
C SER A 31 8.09 -8.37 10.27
N ARG A 32 7.61 -7.46 11.14
CA ARG A 32 7.75 -7.59 12.60
C ARG A 32 6.97 -8.77 13.17
N ARG A 33 5.74 -9.00 12.70
CA ARG A 33 4.93 -10.15 13.12
C ARG A 33 5.55 -11.48 12.65
N ALA A 34 5.96 -11.54 11.39
CA ALA A 34 6.66 -12.70 10.82
C ALA A 34 8.00 -12.98 11.53
N ALA A 35 8.72 -11.93 11.97
CA ALA A 35 9.95 -12.08 12.76
C ALA A 35 9.69 -12.59 14.18
N ALA A 36 8.55 -12.27 14.78
CA ALA A 36 8.13 -12.79 16.07
C ALA A 36 7.75 -14.28 15.98
N GLU A 37 6.96 -14.66 14.98
CA GLU A 37 6.57 -16.06 14.72
C GLU A 37 7.77 -16.95 14.34
N ARG A 38 8.77 -16.39 13.63
CA ARG A 38 10.03 -17.09 13.32
C ARG A 38 10.86 -17.47 14.54
N LYS A 39 10.69 -16.79 15.68
CA LYS A 39 11.37 -17.20 16.92
C LYS A 39 10.77 -18.47 17.52
N GLU A 40 9.51 -18.78 17.19
CA GLU A 40 8.84 -20.01 17.64
C GLU A 40 8.95 -21.16 16.63
N GLN A 41 9.14 -20.89 15.33
CA GLN A 41 9.31 -21.92 14.30
C GLN A 41 10.64 -21.75 13.53
N PRO A 42 11.69 -22.51 13.89
CA PRO A 42 13.03 -22.38 13.30
C PRO A 42 13.17 -22.96 11.88
N SER A 43 12.20 -23.72 11.37
CA SER A 43 12.30 -24.37 10.06
C SER A 43 11.98 -23.38 8.92
N GLY A 44 13.03 -23.01 8.18
CA GLY A 44 13.05 -21.99 7.14
C GLY A 44 12.31 -22.33 5.84
N GLU A 45 11.01 -22.58 5.88
CA GLU A 45 10.23 -22.79 4.66
C GLU A 45 9.75 -21.46 4.06
N ILE A 46 10.18 -21.20 2.82
CA ILE A 46 9.68 -20.10 1.99
C ILE A 46 8.16 -20.23 1.77
N GLY A 47 7.61 -21.45 1.83
CA GLY A 47 6.17 -21.73 1.81
C GLY A 47 5.41 -21.20 3.03
N SER A 48 6.00 -21.26 4.23
CA SER A 48 5.33 -20.73 5.44
C SER A 48 5.22 -19.20 5.42
N ARG A 49 6.12 -18.51 4.71
CA ARG A 49 6.04 -17.05 4.51
C ARG A 49 4.81 -16.65 3.70
N PHE A 50 4.44 -17.41 2.67
CA PHE A 50 3.23 -17.15 1.90
C PHE A 50 1.97 -17.46 2.71
N THR A 51 1.97 -18.57 3.46
CA THR A 51 0.84 -18.95 4.33
C THR A 51 0.64 -17.94 5.46
N ALA A 52 1.71 -17.42 6.07
CA ALA A 52 1.65 -16.34 7.06
C ALA A 52 1.17 -15.02 6.43
N PHE A 53 1.58 -14.72 5.19
CA PHE A 53 1.10 -13.55 4.46
C PHE A 53 -0.40 -13.64 4.17
N PHE A 54 -0.90 -14.79 3.68
CA PHE A 54 -2.34 -15.01 3.49
C PHE A 54 -3.11 -15.13 4.81
N GLY A 55 -2.50 -15.68 5.86
CA GLY A 55 -3.04 -15.70 7.22
C GLY A 55 -3.23 -14.29 7.78
N PHE A 56 -2.29 -13.39 7.50
CA PHE A 56 -2.42 -11.96 7.80
C PHE A 56 -3.59 -11.31 7.06
N PHE A 57 -3.96 -11.77 5.85
CA PHE A 57 -5.19 -11.33 5.18
C PHE A 57 -6.48 -11.91 5.80
N LYS A 58 -6.40 -12.96 6.62
CA LYS A 58 -7.55 -13.51 7.34
C LYS A 58 -7.75 -12.89 8.73
N ASP A 59 -6.75 -12.19 9.26
CA ASP A 59 -6.78 -11.66 10.62
C ASP A 59 -7.73 -10.44 10.76
N PRO A 60 -8.84 -10.51 11.52
CA PRO A 60 -9.81 -9.42 11.64
C PRO A 60 -9.21 -8.15 12.26
N GLU A 61 -8.12 -8.25 13.03
CA GLU A 61 -7.48 -7.09 13.66
C GLU A 61 -6.82 -6.15 12.63
N THR A 62 -6.22 -6.72 11.59
CA THR A 62 -5.56 -5.98 10.50
C THR A 62 -6.50 -5.56 9.38
N HIS A 63 -7.77 -5.99 9.42
CA HIS A 63 -8.79 -5.62 8.44
C HIS A 63 -8.98 -4.09 8.32
N ARG A 64 -8.97 -3.36 9.44
CA ARG A 64 -9.12 -1.89 9.45
C ARG A 64 -7.94 -1.17 8.79
N PHE A 65 -6.72 -1.67 9.00
CA PHE A 65 -5.53 -1.11 8.34
C PHE A 65 -5.51 -1.43 6.85
N ARG A 66 -5.89 -2.66 6.48
CA ARG A 66 -6.07 -3.07 5.08
C ARG A 66 -7.07 -2.19 4.37
N MET A 67 -8.24 -1.97 4.95
CA MET A 67 -9.26 -1.11 4.36
C MET A 67 -8.81 0.34 4.19
N ARG A 68 -8.05 0.90 5.14
CA ARG A 68 -7.47 2.24 4.97
C ARG A 68 -6.47 2.29 3.81
N LEU A 69 -5.59 1.30 3.69
CA LEU A 69 -4.64 1.23 2.58
C LEU A 69 -5.36 1.04 1.24
N LEU A 70 -6.38 0.18 1.19
CA LEU A 70 -7.21 -0.07 0.02
C LEU A 70 -7.96 1.19 -0.40
N ALA A 71 -8.57 1.91 0.56
CA ALA A 71 -9.25 3.18 0.30
C ALA A 71 -8.29 4.25 -0.25
N VAL A 72 -7.08 4.39 0.31
CA VAL A 72 -6.07 5.33 -0.21
C VAL A 72 -5.56 4.89 -1.59
N THR A 73 -5.43 3.59 -1.83
CA THR A 73 -5.02 3.05 -3.14
C THR A 73 -6.10 3.33 -4.20
N ILE A 74 -7.37 3.09 -3.88
CA ILE A 74 -8.50 3.41 -4.76
C ILE A 74 -8.55 4.92 -5.03
N LEU A 75 -8.36 5.75 -4.01
CA LEU A 75 -8.30 7.21 -4.17
C LEU A 75 -7.17 7.62 -5.11
N LEU A 76 -5.99 7.00 -5.00
CA LEU A 76 -4.87 7.20 -5.91
C LEU A 76 -5.21 6.85 -7.34
N PHE A 77 -5.78 5.67 -7.55
CA PHE A 77 -6.23 5.23 -8.87
C PHE A 77 -7.27 6.18 -9.44
N ALA A 78 -8.23 6.65 -8.64
CA ALA A 78 -9.26 7.59 -9.05
C ALA A 78 -8.66 8.95 -9.44
N VAL A 79 -7.71 9.49 -8.66
CA VAL A 79 -7.00 10.73 -8.99
C VAL A 79 -6.17 10.57 -10.27
N GLN A 80 -5.52 9.42 -10.45
CA GLN A 80 -4.71 9.17 -11.63
C GLN A 80 -5.56 9.01 -12.89
N PHE A 81 -6.64 8.22 -12.81
CA PHE A 81 -7.60 8.06 -13.90
C PHE A 81 -8.30 9.36 -14.25
N ALA A 82 -8.73 10.15 -13.26
CA ALA A 82 -9.30 11.47 -13.50
C ALA A 82 -8.31 12.40 -14.21
N GLY A 83 -7.04 12.38 -13.81
CA GLY A 83 -5.96 13.10 -14.50
C GLY A 83 -5.78 12.65 -15.94
N THR A 84 -5.75 11.34 -16.21
CA THR A 84 -5.62 10.79 -17.56
C THR A 84 -6.83 11.13 -18.43
N PHE A 85 -8.05 11.03 -17.90
CA PHE A 85 -9.28 11.35 -18.62
C PHE A 85 -9.42 12.85 -18.91
N LEU A 86 -9.05 13.71 -17.95
CA LEU A 86 -9.07 15.17 -18.11
C LEU A 86 -7.94 15.68 -19.00
N SER A 87 -6.85 14.93 -19.16
CA SER A 87 -5.75 15.27 -20.07
C SER A 87 -6.05 14.95 -21.54
N GLY A 88 -7.17 14.26 -21.83
CA GLY A 88 -7.60 13.86 -23.17
C GLY A 88 -6.68 12.80 -23.82
N PRO A 89 -7.16 12.06 -24.84
CA PRO A 89 -6.28 11.25 -25.66
C PRO A 89 -5.28 12.18 -26.36
N GLY A 90 -4.01 12.10 -25.95
CA GLY A 90 -2.89 12.62 -26.73
C GLY A 90 -2.68 11.80 -28.00
#